data_AF-A0A948V0R4-F1
#
_entry.id   AF-A0A948V0R4-F1
#
_cell.length_a   1.000
_cell.length_b   1.000
_cell.length_c   1.000
_cell.angle_alpha   90.00
_cell.angle_beta   90.00
_cell.angle_gamma   90.00
#
_symmetry.space_group_name_H-M   'P 1'
#
loop_
_entity.id
_entity.type
_entity.pdbx_description
1 polymer ?
#
loop_
_entity_poly.entity_id
_entity_poly.type
_entity_poly.pdbx_seq_one_letter_code
_entity_poly.pdbx_strand_id
1 'polypeptide(L)'
;GFGMGNYKDGRMEQLADKGNGNYYYIDGLLEAKKVFLDDMRGTLFTIAKDVKIQVEFNPAKVKAYRLIGYENRMLKKEDFADDTKDAGEMGAGHTVTALYEIIPYGSKEEIPGVDELKYQETKISPEAFKTKELLTIKLRYKAPDGDTSKLIVQPLVDKYIVLSKTSLNFRFSAAVAAWGMILRDSEFKGQANLKDVLRWAREARGDDSFGYRAEFINLVELCSLIDQINR
;
A
#
# COMPACT_ATOMS: atom_id res chain seq x y z
N GLY A 1 -12.70 15.68 8.60
CA GLY A 1 -13.07 17.11 8.68
C GLY A 1 -13.95 17.45 7.50
N PHE A 2 -14.88 18.42 7.63
CA PHE A 2 -15.75 18.80 6.51
C PHE A 2 -15.08 19.91 5.69
N GLY A 3 -14.82 19.63 4.41
CA GLY A 3 -14.18 20.58 3.49
C GLY A 3 -15.09 20.91 2.32
N MET A 4 -15.84 22.02 2.38
CA MET A 4 -16.49 22.62 1.20
C MET A 4 -15.52 23.51 0.40
N GLY A 5 -14.21 23.29 0.47
CA GLY A 5 -13.22 24.12 -0.20
C GLY A 5 -11.77 23.79 0.12
N ASN A 6 -10.92 23.93 -0.89
CA ASN A 6 -9.56 23.41 -1.10
C ASN A 6 -8.44 23.88 -0.12
N TYR A 7 -8.77 24.31 1.09
CA TYR A 7 -7.79 24.92 2.00
C TYR A 7 -7.97 24.38 3.43
N LYS A 8 -7.30 23.27 3.74
CA LYS A 8 -6.79 22.84 5.08
C LYS A 8 -6.57 21.32 5.20
N ASP A 9 -6.70 20.56 4.12
CA ASP A 9 -6.53 19.10 4.09
C ASP A 9 -5.21 18.64 4.72
N GLY A 10 -4.07 19.14 4.21
CA GLY A 10 -2.75 18.77 4.74
C GLY A 10 -2.48 19.20 6.19
N ARG A 11 -3.18 20.20 6.75
CA ARG A 11 -3.06 20.54 8.17
C ARG A 11 -3.88 19.59 9.05
N MET A 12 -5.04 19.15 8.58
CA MET A 12 -5.87 18.20 9.31
C MET A 12 -5.30 16.79 9.25
N GLU A 13 -4.72 16.39 8.12
CA GLU A 13 -3.93 15.15 7.99
C GLU A 13 -2.77 15.15 9.01
N GLN A 14 -1.95 16.21 9.04
CA GLN A 14 -0.85 16.33 10.01
C GLN A 14 -1.31 16.32 11.48
N LEU A 15 -2.50 16.84 11.78
CA LEU A 15 -3.08 16.81 13.13
C LEU A 15 -3.57 15.41 13.50
N ALA A 16 -4.22 14.71 12.57
CA ALA A 16 -4.65 13.33 12.78
C ALA A 16 -3.46 12.39 12.94
N ASP A 17 -2.43 12.55 12.10
CA ASP A 17 -1.17 11.80 12.17
C ASP A 17 -0.45 11.97 13.52
N LYS A 18 -0.47 13.18 14.09
CA LYS A 18 0.14 13.46 15.41
C LYS A 18 -0.70 13.01 16.60
N GLY A 19 -1.99 12.75 16.40
CA GLY A 19 -2.92 12.31 17.43
C GLY A 19 -3.32 10.85 17.33
N ASN A 20 -2.67 10.06 16.46
CA ASN A 20 -3.07 8.70 16.08
C ASN A 20 -4.56 8.57 15.72
N GLY A 21 -5.14 9.65 15.19
CA GLY A 21 -6.55 9.72 14.78
C GLY A 21 -6.72 9.41 13.30
N ASN A 22 -7.95 9.08 12.90
CA ASN A 22 -8.29 8.86 11.50
C ASN A 22 -8.74 10.17 10.85
N TYR A 23 -8.23 10.44 9.65
CA TYR A 23 -8.66 11.57 8.84
C TYR A 23 -9.59 11.11 7.73
N TYR A 24 -10.74 11.77 7.62
CA TYR A 24 -11.70 11.53 6.55
C TYR A 24 -12.01 12.84 5.85
N TYR A 25 -11.92 12.81 4.52
CA TYR A 25 -12.43 13.85 3.63
C TYR A 25 -13.78 13.38 3.10
N ILE A 26 -14.82 14.18 3.33
CA ILE A 26 -16.20 13.85 2.92
C ILE A 26 -16.61 14.88 1.87
N ASP A 27 -16.68 14.44 0.62
CA ASP A 27 -17.11 15.24 -0.54
C ASP A 27 -18.49 14.85 -1.08
N GLY A 28 -19.05 13.72 -0.65
CA GLY A 28 -20.34 13.24 -1.09
C GLY A 28 -21.09 12.42 -0.03
N LEU A 29 -22.38 12.18 -0.30
CA LEU A 29 -23.25 11.39 0.58
C LEU A 29 -22.75 9.94 0.75
N LEU A 30 -22.15 9.37 -0.30
CA LEU A 30 -21.58 8.02 -0.26
C LEU A 30 -20.35 7.96 0.66
N GLU A 31 -19.42 8.90 0.52
CA GLU A 31 -18.26 8.99 1.43
C GLU A 31 -18.70 9.31 2.87
N ALA A 32 -19.71 10.17 3.07
CA ALA A 32 -20.28 10.41 4.38
C ALA A 32 -20.84 9.11 5.00
N LYS A 33 -21.57 8.32 4.22
CA LYS A 33 -22.12 7.04 4.66
C LYS A 33 -21.00 6.07 5.05
N LYS A 34 -19.95 5.94 4.23
CA LYS A 34 -18.74 5.15 4.51
C LYS A 34 -18.13 5.49 5.86
N VAL A 35 -17.84 6.79 6.01
CA VAL A 35 -17.11 7.30 7.16
C VAL A 35 -17.91 7.08 8.43
N PHE A 36 -19.19 7.47 8.44
CA PHE A 36 -20.00 7.46 9.65
C PHE A 36 -20.59 6.08 10.01
N LEU A 37 -20.87 5.21 9.04
CA LEU A 37 -21.50 3.92 9.32
C LEU A 37 -20.51 2.77 9.42
N ASP A 38 -19.42 2.79 8.64
CA ASP A 38 -18.51 1.66 8.53
C ASP A 38 -17.18 1.98 9.21
N ASP A 39 -16.46 3.00 8.74
CA ASP A 39 -15.08 3.26 9.18
C ASP A 39 -15.03 3.79 10.64
N MET A 40 -15.97 4.67 11.03
CA MET A 40 -16.08 5.13 12.42
C MET A 40 -16.42 4.02 13.40
N ARG A 41 -17.07 2.92 12.97
CA ARG A 41 -17.36 1.79 13.87
C ARG A 41 -16.14 0.88 14.04
N GLY A 42 -15.37 0.64 12.97
CA GLY A 42 -14.13 -0.15 13.01
C GLY A 42 -13.05 0.49 13.88
N THR A 43 -13.03 1.81 13.96
CA THR A 43 -12.08 2.60 14.75
C THR A 43 -12.42 2.70 16.24
N LEU A 44 -13.64 2.33 16.66
CA LEU A 44 -14.03 2.33 18.07
C LEU A 44 -13.49 1.12 18.86
N PHE A 45 -13.06 0.06 18.18
CA PHE A 45 -12.55 -1.15 18.80
C PHE A 45 -11.14 -1.47 18.30
N THR A 46 -10.13 -0.89 18.95
CA THR A 46 -8.72 -1.22 18.70
C THR A 46 -8.46 -2.67 19.09
N ILE A 47 -8.06 -3.49 18.12
CA ILE A 47 -7.70 -4.91 18.33
C ILE A 47 -6.18 -5.11 18.46
N ALA A 48 -5.40 -4.13 18.00
CA ALA A 48 -3.96 -4.12 18.13
C ALA A 48 -3.43 -2.67 18.19
N LYS A 49 -2.56 -2.41 19.17
CA LYS A 49 -1.85 -1.14 19.37
C LYS A 49 -0.42 -1.24 18.89
N ASP A 50 0.22 -0.10 18.60
CA ASP A 50 1.64 -0.03 18.26
C ASP A 50 2.03 -1.02 17.15
N VAL A 51 1.25 -0.99 16.06
CA VAL A 51 1.41 -1.93 14.95
C VAL A 51 2.53 -1.48 14.04
N LYS A 52 3.56 -2.32 13.95
CA LYS A 52 4.74 -2.12 13.09
C LYS A 52 4.81 -3.27 12.08
N ILE A 53 4.92 -2.91 10.80
CA ILE A 53 5.08 -3.88 9.71
C ILE A 53 6.46 -3.66 9.07
N GLN A 54 7.22 -4.74 8.95
CA GLN A 54 8.47 -4.76 8.21
C GLN A 54 8.43 -5.86 7.17
N VAL A 55 8.80 -5.52 5.94
CA VAL A 55 8.93 -6.47 4.83
C VAL A 55 10.42 -6.61 4.52
N GLU A 56 10.86 -7.86 4.41
CA GLU A 56 12.23 -8.22 4.06
C GLU A 56 12.19 -9.11 2.82
N PHE A 57 12.67 -8.59 1.69
CA PHE A 57 12.74 -9.36 0.46
C PHE A 57 13.99 -10.26 0.44
N ASN A 58 13.84 -11.45 -0.15
CA ASN A 58 14.96 -12.35 -0.37
C ASN A 58 15.87 -11.79 -1.48
N PRO A 59 17.13 -11.42 -1.18
CA PRO A 59 18.03 -10.82 -2.17
C PRO A 59 18.43 -11.79 -3.30
N ALA A 60 18.24 -13.11 -3.12
CA ALA A 60 18.42 -14.10 -4.18
C ALA A 60 17.25 -14.15 -5.17
N LYS A 61 16.14 -13.46 -4.89
CA LYS A 61 14.92 -13.40 -5.74
C LYS A 61 14.61 -11.98 -6.20
N VAL A 62 14.92 -10.98 -5.39
CA VAL A 62 14.64 -9.57 -5.64
C VAL A 62 15.91 -8.75 -5.51
N LYS A 63 16.30 -8.07 -6.59
CA LYS A 63 17.45 -7.18 -6.67
C LYS A 63 17.18 -5.84 -5.97
N ALA A 64 16.00 -5.27 -6.20
CA ALA A 64 15.54 -4.03 -5.59
C ALA A 64 14.02 -4.01 -5.49
N TYR A 65 13.49 -3.16 -4.63
CA TYR A 65 12.05 -2.99 -4.44
C TYR A 65 11.73 -1.57 -3.97
N ARG A 66 10.50 -1.14 -4.25
CA ARG A 66 9.96 0.15 -3.80
C ARG A 66 8.51 -0.03 -3.38
N LEU A 67 8.14 0.58 -2.25
CA LEU A 67 6.75 0.66 -1.82
C LEU A 67 6.02 1.68 -2.70
N ILE A 68 4.90 1.29 -3.30
CA ILE A 68 4.05 2.17 -4.11
C ILE A 68 3.05 2.85 -3.19
N GLY A 69 3.10 4.18 -3.11
CA GLY A 69 2.35 4.94 -2.12
C GLY A 69 2.95 4.78 -0.72
N TYR A 70 2.25 5.22 0.33
CA TYR A 70 2.69 5.14 1.75
C TYR A 70 4.12 5.63 2.07
N GLU A 71 4.77 6.38 1.16
CA GLU A 71 6.17 6.79 1.27
C GLU A 71 6.44 7.64 2.53
N ASN A 72 5.44 8.42 2.98
CA ASN A 72 5.54 9.31 4.14
C ASN A 72 5.53 8.59 5.52
N ARG A 73 5.25 7.27 5.57
CA ARG A 73 5.14 6.51 6.83
C ARG A 73 6.13 5.35 6.93
N MET A 74 7.19 5.33 6.10
CA MET A 74 8.21 4.28 6.20
C MET A 74 8.98 4.39 7.53
N LEU A 75 8.86 3.34 8.34
CA LEU A 75 9.67 3.16 9.55
C LEU A 75 11.11 2.81 9.17
N LYS A 76 12.09 3.41 9.87
CA LYS A 76 13.48 2.98 9.74
C LYS A 76 13.64 1.58 10.35
N LYS A 77 14.63 0.82 9.87
CA LYS A 77 14.90 -0.53 10.37
C LYS A 77 15.15 -0.56 11.89
N GLU A 78 15.82 0.46 12.40
CA GLU A 78 16.13 0.62 13.83
C GLU A 78 14.87 0.86 14.68
N ASP A 79 13.89 1.58 14.14
CA ASP A 79 12.64 1.93 14.84
C ASP A 79 11.67 0.74 14.95
N PHE A 80 11.89 -0.35 14.20
CA PHE A 80 10.99 -1.52 14.21
C PHE A 80 11.00 -2.28 15.55
N ALA A 81 12.16 -2.35 16.20
CA ALA A 81 12.32 -3.07 17.47
C ALA A 81 12.15 -2.20 18.71
N ASP A 82 12.08 -0.87 18.53
CA ASP A 82 11.96 0.12 19.59
C ASP A 82 10.48 0.31 19.97
N ASP A 83 10.09 -0.23 21.12
CA ASP A 83 8.72 -0.13 21.64
C ASP A 83 8.39 1.26 22.21
N THR A 84 9.34 2.22 22.20
CA THR A 84 9.11 3.64 22.54
C THR A 84 8.70 4.50 21.34
N LYS A 85 8.87 3.98 20.11
CA LYS A 85 8.41 4.66 18.89
C LYS A 85 6.93 4.46 18.69
N ASP A 86 6.22 5.56 18.52
CA ASP A 86 4.80 5.58 18.21
C ASP A 86 4.53 4.94 16.84
N ALA A 87 3.44 4.17 16.74
CA ALA A 87 3.07 3.47 15.52
C ALA A 87 1.54 3.34 15.41
N GLY A 88 1.08 2.87 14.25
CA GLY A 88 -0.34 2.86 13.93
C GLY A 88 -1.17 1.95 14.83
N GLU A 89 -2.44 2.30 15.00
CA GLU A 89 -3.44 1.42 15.60
C GLU A 89 -4.19 0.63 14.51
N MET A 90 -4.56 -0.62 14.82
CA MET A 90 -5.46 -1.41 13.97
C MET A 90 -6.77 -1.68 14.71
N GLY A 91 -7.86 -1.19 14.10
CA GLY A 91 -9.23 -1.44 14.53
C GLY A 91 -9.79 -2.77 14.01
N ALA A 92 -10.87 -3.24 14.62
CA ALA A 92 -11.58 -4.42 14.18
C ALA A 92 -12.09 -4.24 12.74
N GLY A 93 -11.77 -5.20 11.86
CA GLY A 93 -12.17 -5.16 10.44
C GLY A 93 -11.25 -4.34 9.53
N HIS A 94 -10.20 -3.69 10.06
CA HIS A 94 -9.25 -2.96 9.24
C HIS A 94 -8.43 -3.90 8.34
N THR A 95 -8.35 -3.57 7.05
CA THR A 95 -7.49 -4.26 6.08
C THR A 95 -6.49 -3.27 5.50
N VAL A 96 -5.20 -3.59 5.57
CA VAL A 96 -4.13 -2.79 4.97
C VAL A 96 -3.64 -3.49 3.71
N THR A 97 -3.53 -2.75 2.61
CA THR A 97 -2.92 -3.22 1.37
C THR A 97 -1.69 -2.40 1.07
N ALA A 98 -0.54 -3.05 0.98
CA ALA A 98 0.71 -2.45 0.52
C ALA A 98 1.11 -3.07 -0.81
N LEU A 99 1.42 -2.23 -1.79
CA LEU A 99 1.88 -2.65 -3.11
C LEU A 99 3.37 -2.37 -3.22
N TYR A 100 4.13 -3.35 -3.67
CA TYR A 100 5.56 -3.20 -3.93
C TYR A 100 5.83 -3.41 -5.41
N GLU A 101 6.61 -2.51 -5.98
CA GLU A 101 7.31 -2.72 -7.25
C GLU A 101 8.63 -3.43 -6.95
N ILE A 102 8.98 -4.45 -7.74
CA ILE A 102 10.20 -5.23 -7.55
C ILE A 102 10.99 -5.31 -8.85
N ILE A 103 12.31 -5.32 -8.71
CA ILE A 103 13.26 -5.68 -9.77
C ILE A 103 13.74 -7.10 -9.44
N PRO A 104 13.44 -8.12 -10.27
CA PRO A 104 13.87 -9.49 -10.03
C PRO A 104 15.39 -9.65 -9.99
N TYR A 105 15.86 -10.64 -9.23
CA TYR A 105 17.27 -11.03 -9.22
C TYR A 105 17.73 -11.42 -10.65
N GLY A 106 18.87 -10.88 -11.08
CA GLY A 106 19.40 -11.07 -12.43
C GLY A 106 18.84 -10.12 -13.49
N SER A 107 17.93 -9.19 -13.15
CA SER A 107 17.52 -8.13 -14.08
C SER A 107 18.70 -7.23 -14.45
N LYS A 108 18.75 -6.85 -15.73
CA LYS A 108 19.72 -5.91 -16.30
C LYS A 108 19.38 -4.45 -16.00
N GLU A 109 18.22 -4.17 -15.42
CA GLU A 109 17.82 -2.82 -15.03
C GLU A 109 18.82 -2.23 -14.03
N GLU A 110 19.30 -1.03 -14.32
CA GLU A 110 20.11 -0.26 -13.40
C GLU A 110 19.24 0.34 -12.30
N ILE A 111 19.77 0.41 -11.09
CA ILE A 111 19.07 1.01 -9.95
C ILE A 111 19.65 2.41 -9.76
N PRO A 112 18.89 3.48 -10.04
CA PRO A 112 19.39 4.84 -9.87
C PRO A 112 19.82 5.10 -8.42
N GLY A 113 20.99 5.71 -8.24
CA GLY A 113 21.47 6.16 -6.93
C GLY A 113 21.98 5.06 -5.99
N VAL A 114 22.21 3.84 -6.47
CA VAL A 114 22.84 2.77 -5.71
C VAL A 114 24.19 2.43 -6.33
N ASP A 115 25.25 3.10 -5.86
CA ASP A 115 26.63 2.73 -6.20
C ASP A 115 27.04 1.45 -5.45
N GLU A 116 27.88 0.64 -6.10
CA GLU A 116 28.51 -0.48 -5.41
C GLU A 116 29.35 0.03 -4.24
N LEU A 117 29.20 -0.65 -3.10
CA LEU A 117 29.83 -0.24 -1.87
C LEU A 117 31.35 -0.51 -1.94
N LYS A 118 32.13 0.55 -2.13
CA LYS A 118 33.59 0.48 -2.33
C LYS A 118 34.37 -0.35 -1.29
N TYR A 119 33.91 -0.37 -0.04
CA TYR A 119 34.65 -0.96 1.08
C TYR A 119 34.03 -2.25 1.61
N GLN A 120 32.98 -2.79 0.97
CA GLN A 120 32.33 -4.01 1.43
C GLN A 120 31.75 -4.83 0.28
N GLU A 121 31.88 -6.15 0.39
CA GLU A 121 31.26 -7.09 -0.53
C GLU A 121 29.89 -7.53 -0.01
N THR A 122 28.85 -7.38 -0.82
CA THR A 122 27.52 -7.92 -0.52
C THR A 122 27.48 -9.41 -0.86
N LYS A 123 27.61 -10.28 0.14
CA LYS A 123 27.48 -11.74 -0.03
C LYS A 123 26.08 -12.21 0.34
N ILE A 124 25.39 -12.80 -0.62
CA ILE A 124 24.10 -13.47 -0.41
C ILE A 124 24.37 -14.89 0.11
N SER A 125 23.73 -15.27 1.21
CA SER A 125 23.92 -16.60 1.79
C SER A 125 23.40 -17.71 0.84
N PRO A 126 24.05 -18.89 0.78
CA PRO A 126 23.59 -20.01 -0.03
C PRO A 126 22.15 -20.46 0.28
N GLU A 127 21.70 -20.30 1.53
CA GLU A 127 20.36 -20.64 2.00
C GLU A 127 19.29 -19.81 1.30
N ALA A 128 19.58 -18.54 1.02
CA ALA A 128 18.69 -17.62 0.32
C ALA A 128 18.37 -18.11 -1.11
N PHE A 129 19.32 -18.80 -1.76
CA PHE A 129 19.10 -19.41 -3.09
C PHE A 129 18.31 -20.72 -3.03
N LYS A 130 18.43 -21.49 -1.93
CA LYS A 130 17.77 -22.79 -1.74
C LYS A 130 16.28 -22.64 -1.42
N THR A 131 15.89 -21.57 -0.73
CA THR A 131 14.49 -21.32 -0.37
C THR A 131 13.65 -20.85 -1.58
N LYS A 132 12.34 -21.12 -1.52
CA LYS A 132 11.32 -20.60 -2.46
C LYS A 132 10.68 -19.31 -1.96
N GLU A 133 11.13 -18.78 -0.83
CA GLU A 133 10.63 -17.56 -0.23
C GLU A 133 11.02 -16.35 -1.07
N LEU A 134 10.02 -15.54 -1.42
CA LEU A 134 10.17 -14.25 -2.08
C LEU A 134 10.47 -13.16 -1.06
N LEU A 135 9.76 -13.19 0.07
CA LEU A 135 9.87 -12.19 1.13
C LEU A 135 9.42 -12.77 2.47
N THR A 136 9.76 -12.08 3.55
CA THR A 136 9.28 -12.33 4.90
C THR A 136 8.59 -11.09 5.43
N ILE A 137 7.39 -11.25 5.98
CA ILE A 137 6.65 -10.20 6.67
C ILE A 137 6.85 -10.38 8.17
N LYS A 138 7.28 -9.31 8.85
CA LYS A 138 7.37 -9.21 10.30
C LYS A 138 6.33 -8.21 10.77
N LEU A 139 5.38 -8.66 11.58
CA LEU A 139 4.34 -7.84 12.19
C LEU A 139 4.58 -7.82 13.69
N ARG A 140 4.86 -6.65 14.25
CA ARG A 140 4.90 -6.43 15.69
C ARG A 140 3.66 -5.66 16.11
N TYR A 141 3.03 -6.07 17.21
CA TYR A 141 1.87 -5.39 17.78
C TYR A 141 1.76 -5.61 19.29
N LYS A 142 1.03 -4.75 19.98
CA LYS A 142 0.60 -4.90 21.37
C LYS A 142 -0.89 -5.28 21.42
N ALA A 143 -1.27 -6.14 22.36
CA ALA A 143 -2.68 -6.42 22.61
C ALA A 143 -3.39 -5.14 23.10
N PRO A 144 -4.73 -5.00 22.95
CA PRO A 144 -5.44 -3.76 23.32
C PRO A 144 -5.17 -3.31 24.76
N ASP A 145 -5.10 -4.25 25.70
CA ASP A 145 -4.87 -3.99 27.13
C ASP A 145 -3.46 -4.41 27.59
N GLY A 146 -2.54 -4.68 26.66
CA GLY A 146 -1.20 -5.18 26.98
C GLY A 146 -0.10 -4.20 26.60
N ASP A 147 0.93 -4.11 27.45
CA ASP A 147 2.10 -3.25 27.21
C ASP A 147 3.26 -3.99 26.52
N THR A 148 3.18 -5.33 26.46
CA THR A 148 4.23 -6.16 25.85
C THR A 148 3.93 -6.42 24.37
N SER A 149 4.92 -6.16 23.52
CA SER A 149 4.81 -6.42 22.08
C SER A 149 4.91 -7.92 21.75
N LYS A 150 4.18 -8.33 20.72
CA LYS A 150 4.19 -9.68 20.13
C LYS A 150 4.69 -9.58 18.70
N LEU A 151 5.54 -10.52 18.30
CA LEU A 151 6.09 -10.60 16.95
C LEU A 151 5.50 -11.80 16.20
N ILE A 152 4.96 -11.53 15.02
CA ILE A 152 4.56 -12.53 14.03
C ILE A 152 5.54 -12.45 12.87
N VAL A 153 6.09 -13.59 12.48
CA VAL A 153 7.01 -13.71 11.34
C VAL A 153 6.40 -14.68 10.33
N GLN A 154 6.13 -14.21 9.13
CA GLN A 154 5.50 -14.99 8.07
C GLN A 154 6.33 -14.92 6.79
N PRO A 155 7.05 -16.00 6.43
CA PRO A 155 7.65 -16.11 5.11
C PRO A 155 6.57 -16.33 4.04
N LEU A 156 6.77 -15.75 2.86
CA LEU A 156 5.90 -15.88 1.69
C LEU A 156 6.69 -16.41 0.51
N VAL A 157 6.14 -17.46 -0.12
CA VAL A 157 6.68 -18.07 -1.33
C VAL A 157 6.02 -17.46 -2.56
N ASP A 158 6.79 -17.28 -3.63
CA ASP A 158 6.22 -16.91 -4.93
C ASP A 158 5.50 -18.11 -5.55
N LYS A 159 4.17 -18.01 -5.66
CA LYS A 159 3.33 -19.03 -6.29
C LYS A 159 3.10 -18.77 -7.78
N TYR A 160 3.60 -17.67 -8.32
CA TYR A 160 3.35 -17.18 -9.67
C TYR A 160 1.86 -17.23 -10.05
N ILE A 161 1.10 -16.24 -9.58
CA ILE A 161 -0.32 -16.12 -9.88
C ILE A 161 -0.48 -15.10 -11.01
N VAL A 162 -0.95 -15.56 -12.18
CA VAL A 162 -1.28 -14.65 -13.29
C VAL A 162 -2.32 -13.62 -12.86
N LEU A 163 -2.22 -12.38 -13.36
CA LEU A 163 -3.01 -11.25 -12.88
C LEU A 163 -4.53 -11.55 -12.86
N SER A 164 -5.05 -12.19 -13.91
CA SER A 164 -6.47 -12.59 -14.03
C SER A 164 -6.95 -13.60 -12.99
N LYS A 165 -6.03 -14.31 -12.32
CA LYS A 165 -6.32 -15.26 -11.23
C LYS A 165 -6.00 -14.72 -9.83
N THR A 166 -5.45 -13.51 -9.73
CA THR A 166 -5.25 -12.87 -8.42
C THR A 166 -6.59 -12.50 -7.77
N SER A 167 -6.56 -12.12 -6.49
CA SER A 167 -7.77 -11.66 -5.80
C SER A 167 -8.33 -10.40 -6.44
N LEU A 168 -9.64 -10.18 -6.28
CA LEU A 168 -10.29 -8.95 -6.73
C LEU A 168 -9.61 -7.72 -6.11
N ASN A 169 -9.28 -7.78 -4.81
CA ASN A 169 -8.61 -6.67 -4.12
C ASN A 169 -7.22 -6.37 -4.68
N PHE A 170 -6.45 -7.40 -5.07
CA PHE A 170 -5.14 -7.21 -5.66
C PHE A 170 -5.26 -6.48 -7.01
N ARG A 171 -6.09 -6.99 -7.93
CA ARG A 171 -6.29 -6.33 -9.24
C ARG A 171 -6.85 -4.92 -9.10
N PHE A 172 -7.83 -4.73 -8.21
CA PHE A 172 -8.46 -3.43 -8.03
C PHE A 172 -7.48 -2.40 -7.46
N SER A 173 -6.73 -2.75 -6.41
CA SER A 173 -5.70 -1.86 -5.85
C SER A 173 -4.57 -1.57 -6.85
N ALA A 174 -4.17 -2.55 -7.66
CA ALA A 174 -3.21 -2.33 -8.74
C ALA A 174 -3.73 -1.33 -9.79
N ALA A 175 -5.01 -1.39 -10.15
CA ALA A 175 -5.64 -0.42 -11.06
C ALA A 175 -5.64 0.99 -10.47
N VAL A 176 -5.98 1.13 -9.19
CA VAL A 176 -5.95 2.42 -8.47
C VAL A 176 -4.54 3.01 -8.45
N ALA A 177 -3.53 2.20 -8.09
CA ALA A 177 -2.14 2.64 -8.06
C ALA A 177 -1.62 3.03 -9.45
N ALA A 178 -1.94 2.24 -10.48
CA ALA A 178 -1.58 2.53 -11.86
C ALA A 178 -2.21 3.84 -12.35
N TRP A 179 -3.48 4.10 -12.02
CA TRP A 179 -4.13 5.36 -12.36
C TRP A 179 -3.45 6.56 -11.70
N GLY A 180 -3.12 6.45 -10.41
CA GLY A 180 -2.38 7.48 -9.69
C GLY A 180 -1.01 7.79 -10.31
N MET A 181 -0.30 6.76 -10.79
CA MET A 181 0.97 6.93 -11.51
C MET A 181 0.79 7.59 -12.87
N ILE A 182 -0.28 7.29 -13.60
CA ILE A 182 -0.62 7.95 -14.88
C ILE A 182 -0.93 9.43 -14.65
N LEU A 183 -1.78 9.76 -13.68
CA LEU A 183 -2.17 11.14 -13.38
C LEU A 183 -0.99 12.02 -12.96
N ARG A 184 0.01 11.43 -12.32
CA ARG A 184 1.24 12.11 -11.89
C ARG A 184 2.34 12.15 -12.95
N ASP A 185 2.09 11.59 -14.13
CA ASP A 185 3.11 11.36 -15.15
C ASP A 185 4.39 10.72 -14.58
N SER A 186 4.20 9.72 -13.71
CA SER A 186 5.29 9.07 -12.97
C SER A 186 6.28 8.41 -13.91
N GLU A 187 7.58 8.60 -13.67
CA GLU A 187 8.66 7.87 -14.37
C GLU A 187 8.54 6.34 -14.18
N PHE A 188 7.89 5.91 -13.09
CA PHE A 188 7.66 4.51 -12.75
C PHE A 188 6.33 3.95 -13.30
N LYS A 189 5.55 4.71 -14.07
CA LYS A 189 4.26 4.20 -14.60
C LYS A 189 4.45 3.08 -15.64
N GLY A 190 5.67 2.87 -16.13
CA GLY A 190 5.99 1.86 -17.13
C GLY A 190 5.10 2.00 -18.37
N GLN A 191 4.44 0.90 -18.75
CA GLN A 191 3.52 0.84 -19.88
C GLN A 191 2.04 1.02 -19.48
N ALA A 192 1.77 1.39 -18.22
CA ALA A 192 0.41 1.55 -17.73
C ALA A 192 -0.33 2.64 -18.53
N ASN A 193 -1.56 2.33 -18.90
CA ASN A 193 -2.44 3.23 -19.66
C ASN A 193 -3.88 3.11 -19.15
N LEU A 194 -4.71 4.11 -19.47
CA LEU A 194 -6.09 4.18 -18.98
C LEU A 194 -6.95 2.98 -19.42
N LYS A 195 -6.69 2.40 -20.60
CA LYS A 195 -7.41 1.22 -21.09
C LYS A 195 -7.15 0.00 -20.20
N ASP A 196 -5.90 -0.21 -19.80
CA ASP A 196 -5.53 -1.29 -18.89
C ASP A 196 -6.10 -1.09 -17.49
N VAL A 197 -6.03 0.13 -16.95
CA VAL A 197 -6.65 0.50 -15.66
C VAL A 197 -8.14 0.17 -15.68
N LEU A 198 -8.87 0.61 -16.70
CA LEU A 198 -10.32 0.36 -16.83
C LEU A 198 -10.63 -1.13 -16.90
N ARG A 199 -9.86 -1.89 -17.69
CA ARG A 199 -10.01 -3.34 -17.80
C ARG A 199 -9.84 -4.00 -16.44
N TRP A 200 -8.73 -3.74 -15.75
CA TRP A 200 -8.44 -4.35 -14.45
C TRP A 200 -9.47 -3.98 -13.40
N ALA A 201 -9.88 -2.70 -13.33
CA ALA A 201 -10.88 -2.22 -12.39
C ALA A 201 -12.25 -2.87 -12.60
N ARG A 202 -12.71 -2.97 -13.87
CA ARG A 202 -13.98 -3.63 -14.22
C ARG A 202 -13.96 -5.13 -13.91
N GLU A 203 -12.89 -5.83 -14.29
CA GLU A 203 -12.69 -7.27 -13.99
C GLU A 203 -12.54 -7.56 -12.49
N ALA A 204 -12.23 -6.52 -11.70
CA ALA A 204 -12.00 -6.61 -10.28
C ALA A 204 -13.07 -5.92 -9.42
N ARG A 205 -14.17 -5.44 -10.02
CA ARG A 205 -15.22 -4.72 -9.29
C ARG A 205 -15.74 -5.56 -8.13
N GLY A 206 -16.13 -6.81 -8.40
CA GLY A 206 -16.67 -7.70 -7.36
C GLY A 206 -17.98 -7.17 -6.75
N ASP A 207 -18.22 -7.59 -5.50
CA ASP A 207 -19.31 -7.05 -4.68
C ASP A 207 -18.98 -5.60 -4.29
N ASP A 208 -19.90 -4.70 -4.62
CA ASP A 208 -19.71 -3.26 -4.45
C ASP A 208 -21.01 -2.65 -3.90
N SER A 209 -21.46 -3.15 -2.75
CA SER A 209 -22.74 -2.76 -2.12
C SER A 209 -22.87 -1.26 -1.85
N PHE A 210 -21.74 -0.55 -1.82
CA PHE A 210 -21.68 0.88 -1.57
C PHE A 210 -21.34 1.71 -2.82
N GLY A 211 -20.93 1.08 -3.92
CA GLY A 211 -20.69 1.74 -5.20
C GLY A 211 -19.32 2.38 -5.37
N TYR A 212 -18.38 2.26 -4.42
CA TYR A 212 -17.07 2.94 -4.49
C TYR A 212 -16.22 2.45 -5.65
N ARG A 213 -16.30 1.15 -5.97
CA ARG A 213 -15.52 0.60 -7.08
C ARG A 213 -16.10 1.02 -8.41
N ALA A 214 -17.42 1.08 -8.52
CA ALA A 214 -18.13 1.63 -9.67
C ALA A 214 -17.83 3.13 -9.86
N GLU A 215 -17.81 3.90 -8.78
CA GLU A 215 -17.46 5.32 -8.81
C GLU A 215 -16.03 5.54 -9.32
N PHE A 216 -15.05 4.80 -8.79
CA PHE A 216 -13.68 4.83 -9.30
C PHE A 216 -13.61 4.52 -10.80
N ILE A 217 -14.30 3.47 -11.26
CA ILE A 217 -14.36 3.12 -12.69
C ILE A 217 -14.90 4.29 -13.51
N ASN A 218 -15.99 4.93 -13.07
CA ASN A 218 -16.58 6.08 -13.75
C ASN A 218 -15.61 7.28 -13.83
N LEU A 219 -14.84 7.55 -12.77
CA LEU A 219 -13.84 8.62 -12.78
C LEU A 219 -12.72 8.35 -13.79
N VAL A 220 -12.24 7.12 -13.89
CA VAL A 220 -11.22 6.73 -14.88
C VAL A 220 -11.80 6.84 -16.30
N GLU A 221 -13.07 6.46 -16.51
CA GLU A 221 -13.76 6.60 -17.81
C GLU A 221 -13.85 8.06 -18.23
N LEU A 222 -14.30 8.94 -17.33
CA LEU A 222 -14.37 10.37 -17.57
C LEU A 222 -13.00 10.95 -17.93
N CYS A 223 -11.96 10.56 -17.19
CA CYS A 223 -10.58 10.96 -17.47
C CYS A 223 -10.14 10.50 -18.89
N SER A 224 -10.48 9.26 -19.27
CA SER A 224 -10.17 8.74 -20.60
C SER A 224 -10.92 9.46 -21.72
N LEU A 225 -12.15 9.90 -21.50
CA LEU A 225 -12.91 10.69 -22.47
C LEU A 225 -12.31 12.09 -22.65
N ILE A 226 -11.91 12.74 -21.55
CA ILE A 226 -11.26 14.05 -21.59
C ILE A 226 -9.92 13.96 -22.33
N ASP A 227 -9.11 12.93 -22.09
CA ASP A 227 -7.83 12.73 -22.82
C ASP A 227 -8.05 12.51 -24.33
N GLN A 228 -9.15 11.88 -24.72
CA GLN A 228 -9.51 11.71 -26.13
C GLN A 228 -9.98 12.99 -26.80
N ILE A 229 -10.69 13.87 -26.08
CA ILE A 229 -11.16 15.16 -26.60
C ILE A 229 -10.00 16.15 -26.78
N ASN A 230 -8.99 16.06 -25.92
CA ASN A 230 -7.84 16.98 -25.92
C ASN A 230 -6.71 16.59 -26.89
N ARG A 231 -6.84 15.46 -27.61
CA ARG A 231 -5.91 15.01 -28.65
C ARG A 231 -6.46 15.31 -30.05
#